data_AF-A0A101FQT1-F1
#
_entry.id   AF-A0A101FQT1-F1
#
_cell.length_a   1.000
_cell.length_b   1.000
_cell.length_c   1.000
_cell.angle_alpha   90.00
_cell.angle_beta   90.00
_cell.angle_gamma   90.00
#
_symmetry.space_group_name_H-M   'P 1'
#
loop_
_entity.id
_entity.type
_entity.pdbx_description
1 polymer ?
#
loop_
_entity_poly.entity_id
_entity_poly.type
_entity_poly.pdbx_seq_one_letter_code
_entity_poly.pdbx_strand_id
1 'polypeptide(L)' 'SGIDGCSVVTAGYTIGGRLAGVLGVLGPTRMDYARVVSVMSYLTEQLSRVLEEMLYGQKTG' A
#
# COMPACT_ATOMS: atom_id res chain seq x y z
N SER A 1 16.90 -20.00 -3.41
CA SER A 1 17.23 -19.50 -4.76
C SER A 1 16.04 -18.87 -5.51
N GLY A 2 14.84 -18.72 -4.93
CA GLY A 2 13.66 -18.23 -5.67
C GLY A 2 13.41 -16.71 -5.64
N ILE A 3 14.18 -15.94 -4.86
CA ILE A 3 14.00 -14.48 -4.69
C ILE A 3 15.29 -13.69 -4.97
N ASP A 4 16.37 -14.38 -5.38
CA ASP A 4 17.62 -13.74 -5.73
C ASP A 4 17.42 -12.91 -7.00
N GLY A 5 17.71 -11.61 -6.95
CA GLY A 5 17.43 -10.67 -8.06
C GLY A 5 16.04 -10.04 -8.05
N CYS A 6 15.30 -10.17 -6.95
CA CYS A 6 14.08 -9.41 -6.71
C CYS A 6 14.32 -8.20 -5.79
N SER A 7 13.51 -7.17 -5.97
CA SER A 7 13.38 -6.03 -5.06
C SER A 7 11.98 -6.01 -4.45
N VAL A 8 11.90 -5.43 -3.25
CA VAL A 8 10.65 -5.28 -2.50
C VAL A 8 10.39 -3.81 -2.23
N VAL A 9 9.20 -3.33 -2.60
CA VAL A 9 8.69 -2.00 -2.25
C VAL A 9 7.54 -2.20 -1.28
N THR A 10 7.54 -1.47 -0.17
CA THR A 10 6.44 -1.51 0.82
C THR A 10 5.85 -0.12 1.02
N ALA A 11 4.55 -0.06 1.29
CA ALA A 11 3.86 1.16 1.67
C ALA A 11 2.81 0.84 2.76
N GLY A 12 2.74 1.68 3.78
CA GLY A 12 1.81 1.52 4.90
C GLY A 12 0.42 2.05 4.58
N TYR A 13 -0.63 1.38 5.07
CA TYR A 13 -1.98 1.94 5.12
C TYR A 13 -2.37 2.19 6.58
N THR A 14 -3.26 3.15 6.79
CA THR A 14 -3.67 3.59 8.12
C THR A 14 -5.16 3.37 8.34
N ILE A 15 -5.54 3.15 9.60
CA ILE A 15 -6.92 3.10 10.03
C ILE A 15 -7.03 3.92 11.32
N GLY A 16 -7.90 4.94 11.32
CA GLY A 16 -8.05 5.84 12.47
C GLY A 16 -6.77 6.63 12.76
N GLY A 17 -6.03 7.00 11.70
CA GLY A 17 -4.75 7.71 11.79
C GLY A 17 -3.59 6.89 12.36
N ARG A 18 -3.74 5.58 12.54
CA ARG A 18 -2.68 4.67 13.01
C ARG A 18 -2.25 3.72 11.91
N LEU A 19 -0.97 3.41 11.84
CA LEU A 19 -0.44 2.38 10.93
C LEU A 19 -1.14 1.05 11.23
N ALA A 20 -1.88 0.54 10.25
CA ALA A 20 -2.67 -0.68 10.39
C ALA A 20 -1.99 -1.88 9.73
N GLY A 21 -1.19 -1.65 8.68
CA GLY A 21 -0.44 -2.69 7.99
C GLY A 21 0.34 -2.14 6.80
N VAL A 22 0.94 -3.04 6.01
CA VAL A 22 1.72 -2.70 4.83
C VAL A 22 1.27 -3.50 3.61
N LEU A 23 1.24 -2.84 2.46
CA LEU A 23 1.21 -3.48 1.14
C LEU A 23 2.64 -3.64 0.65
N GLY A 24 2.95 -4.78 0.04
CA GLY A 24 4.26 -5.08 -0.52
C GLY A 24 4.17 -5.49 -1.98
N VAL A 25 5.07 -4.95 -2.81
CA VAL A 25 5.28 -5.36 -4.21
C VAL A 25 6.64 -6.01 -4.31
N LEU A 26 6.66 -7.24 -4.83
CA LEU A 26 7.87 -7.98 -5.17
C LEU A 26 8.02 -7.97 -6.70
N GLY A 27 9.18 -7.56 -7.19
CA GLY A 27 9.45 -7.47 -8.62
C GLY A 27 10.93 -7.63 -8.95
N PRO A 28 11.31 -7.65 -10.25
CA PRO A 28 12.71 -7.67 -10.66
C PRO A 28 13.47 -6.45 -10.12
N THR A 29 14.76 -6.58 -9.86
CA THR A 29 15.58 -5.46 -9.34
C THR A 29 15.52 -4.20 -10.21
N ARG A 30 15.38 -4.35 -11.54
CA ARG A 30 15.22 -3.23 -12.50
C ARG A 30 13.74 -3.06 -12.89
N MET A 31 12.96 -2.48 -11.98
CA MET A 31 11.57 -2.08 -12.21
C MET A 31 11.45 -0.55 -12.36
N ASP A 32 10.33 -0.09 -12.92
CA ASP A 32 9.99 1.34 -12.93
C ASP A 32 9.54 1.78 -11.54
N TYR A 33 10.50 2.20 -10.71
CA TYR A 33 10.26 2.59 -9.32
C TYR A 33 9.27 3.76 -9.21
N ALA A 34 9.35 4.75 -10.12
CA ALA A 34 8.47 5.91 -10.08
C ALA A 34 7.01 5.49 -10.29
N ARG A 35 6.76 4.63 -11.28
CA ARG A 35 5.42 4.07 -11.49
C ARG A 35 4.95 3.26 -10.30
N VAL A 36 5.79 2.37 -9.75
CA VAL A 36 5.38 1.50 -8.64
C VAL A 36 5.11 2.28 -7.37
N VAL A 37 5.94 3.26 -7.02
CA VAL A 37 5.70 4.12 -5.86
C VAL A 37 4.38 4.89 -6.02
N SER A 38 4.10 5.41 -7.21
CA SER A 38 2.84 6.13 -7.49
C SER A 38 1.62 5.22 -7.31
N VAL A 39 1.64 4.02 -7.90
CA VAL A 39 0.55 3.04 -7.76
C VAL A 39 0.40 2.60 -6.31
N MET A 40 1.49 2.29 -5.61
CA MET A 40 1.46 1.88 -4.20
C MET A 40 0.90 2.96 -3.28
N SER A 41 1.24 4.23 -3.54
CA SER A 41 0.70 5.37 -2.80
C SER A 41 -0.81 5.49 -2.99
N TYR A 42 -1.28 5.39 -4.24
CA TYR A 42 -2.72 5.39 -4.53
C TYR A 42 -3.43 4.22 -3.84
N LEU A 43 -2.91 3.00 -3.95
CA LEU A 43 -3.55 1.81 -3.38
C LEU A 43 -3.60 1.85 -1.85
N THR A 44 -2.53 2.29 -1.18
CA THR A 44 -2.52 2.41 0.28
C THR A 44 -3.48 3.49 0.77
N GLU A 45 -3.60 4.61 0.06
CA GLU A 45 -4.59 5.64 0.39
C GLU A 45 -6.02 5.13 0.22
N GLN A 46 -6.33 4.49 -0.92
CA GLN A 46 -7.66 3.93 -1.15
C GLN A 46 -8.01 2.82 -0.16
N LEU A 47 -7.05 1.94 0.15
CA LEU A 47 -7.25 0.91 1.15
C LEU A 47 -7.51 1.50 2.55
N SER A 48 -6.77 2.55 2.92
CA SER A 48 -6.99 3.27 4.17
C SER A 48 -8.42 3.80 4.24
N ARG A 49 -8.89 4.49 3.19
CA ARG A 49 -10.25 5.06 3.10
C ARG A 49 -11.32 3.97 3.21
N VAL A 50 -11.23 2.92 2.39
CA VAL A 50 -12.23 1.84 2.35
C VAL A 50 -12.32 1.12 3.70
N LEU A 51 -11.18 0.81 4.31
CA LEU A 51 -11.18 0.14 5.62
C LEU A 51 -11.68 1.06 6.74
N GLU A 52 -11.36 2.36 6.70
CA GLU A 52 -11.91 3.34 7.64
C GLU A 52 -13.44 3.44 7.53
N GLU A 53 -13.97 3.49 6.31
CA GLU A 53 -15.42 3.50 6.06
C GLU A 53 -16.10 2.21 6.53
N MET A 54 -15.49 1.04 6.29
CA MET A 54 -16.03 -0.26 6.73
C MET A 54 -16.04 -0.41 8.26
N LEU A 55 -15.02 0.10 8.95
CA LEU A 55 -14.84 -0.11 10.39
C LEU A 55 -15.50 0.96 11.25
N TYR A 56 -15.56 2.21 10.77
CA TYR A 56 -16.12 3.34 11.52
C TYR A 56 -17.44 3.86 10.92
N GLY A 57 -17.92 3.27 9.83
CA GLY A 57 -19.06 3.75 9.06
C GLY A 57 -18.70 4.97 8.21
N GLN A 58 -19.58 5.29 7.25
CA GLN A 58 -19.45 6.54 6.52
C GLN A 58 -19.71 7.69 7.50
N LYS A 59 -18.70 8.52 7.77
CA LYS A 59 -18.94 9.89 8.22
C LYS A 59 -19.50 10.64 7.03
N THR A 60 -20.81 10.51 6.81
CA THR A 60 -21.57 11.42 5.95
C THR A 60 -21.37 12.82 6.52
N GLY A 61 -20.51 13.59 5.86
CA GLY A 61 -20.57 15.06 5.91
C GLY A 61 -21.64 15.53 4.96
#